data_AF-A0A1W9SL86-F1
#
_entry.id   AF-A0A1W9SL86-F1
#
_cell.length_a   1.000
_cell.length_b   1.000
_cell.length_c   1.000
_cell.angle_alpha   90.00
_cell.angle_beta   90.00
_cell.angle_gamma   90.00
#
_symmetry.space_group_name_H-M   'P 1'
#
loop_
_entity.id
_entity.type
_entity.pdbx_description
1 polymer ?
#
loop_
_entity_poly.entity_id
_entity_poly.type
_entity_poly.pdbx_seq_one_letter_code
_entity_poly.pdbx_strand_id
1 'polypeptide(L)'
;MQRTLIGLQISYDLSNKNLEITKLYFDEKKAIPSLLKERDFVSLGIFYTMKIFYIYVFNDKNKMENAINKLLEYQNGIKGYYFYALANFYISLCSIEIYKNKGKKEKKNILKMIDKNQKQMKIWAKYCPENFQHKYDFVEAEKFRIIEKKDFVKNYYDKAIKNANKNQMLSEEAIFWEKAGTFYLEEKNTILAKTYFQNAYKVYKKWGAFAKLKQLEKKYQNFIFEKQDIETISSTNKYASNSTMIGTSASLFDMESIVKANQSLSGEVKLEKLLKSILMIIMENAGADYAVIVKNNDENFTIEAKGKYGFENIKVLQSENLENSKSVIM
;
A
#
# COMPACT_ATOMS: atom_id res chain seq x y z
N MET A 1 -23.81 15.36 13.27
CA MET A 1 -24.27 14.05 12.75
C MET A 1 -23.77 13.81 11.32
N GLN A 2 -24.05 14.68 10.34
CA GLN A 2 -23.71 14.43 8.93
C GLN A 2 -22.20 14.27 8.64
N ARG A 3 -21.32 14.98 9.35
CA ARG A 3 -19.86 14.87 9.19
C ARG A 3 -19.34 13.46 9.49
N THR A 4 -19.83 12.85 10.56
CA THR A 4 -19.51 11.46 10.95
C THR A 4 -20.02 10.47 9.92
N LEU A 5 -21.23 10.70 9.39
CA LEU A 5 -21.84 9.86 8.36
C LEU A 5 -21.07 9.88 7.04
N ILE A 6 -20.51 11.03 6.63
CA ILE A 6 -19.65 11.13 5.45
C ILE A 6 -18.38 10.28 5.63
N GLY A 7 -17.72 10.38 6.79
CA GLY A 7 -16.54 9.56 7.08
C GLY A 7 -16.84 8.06 7.09
N LEU A 8 -17.96 7.66 7.71
CA LEU A 8 -18.43 6.27 7.72
C LEU A 8 -18.75 5.77 6.31
N GLN A 9 -19.37 6.60 5.47
CA GLN A 9 -19.67 6.22 4.09
C GLN A 9 -18.40 5.95 3.29
N ILE A 10 -17.38 6.81 3.39
CA ILE A 10 -16.11 6.61 2.70
C ILE A 10 -15.40 5.36 3.20
N SER A 11 -15.36 5.16 4.52
CA SER A 11 -14.76 3.97 5.10
C SER A 11 -15.47 2.70 4.60
N TYR A 12 -16.81 2.75 4.53
CA TYR A 12 -17.61 1.66 3.98
C TYR A 12 -17.31 1.43 2.50
N ASP A 13 -17.29 2.48 1.68
CA ASP A 13 -17.03 2.36 0.24
C ASP A 13 -15.61 1.85 -0.05
N LEU A 14 -14.61 2.25 0.75
CA LEU A 14 -13.25 1.74 0.63
C LEU A 14 -13.12 0.29 1.10
N SER A 15 -13.85 -0.10 2.15
CA SER A 15 -13.77 -1.44 2.76
C SER A 15 -14.61 -2.48 2.02
N ASN A 16 -15.66 -2.07 1.31
CA ASN A 16 -16.53 -3.02 0.66
C ASN A 16 -16.01 -3.48 -0.70
N LYS A 17 -16.31 -4.73 -1.01
CA LYS A 17 -15.89 -5.42 -2.23
C LYS A 17 -16.49 -4.84 -3.52
N ASN A 18 -17.30 -3.77 -3.48
CA ASN A 18 -18.02 -3.22 -4.62
C ASN A 18 -17.55 -1.80 -4.95
N LEU A 19 -17.36 -1.52 -6.24
CA LEU A 19 -16.94 -0.24 -6.80
C LEU A 19 -18.04 0.83 -6.81
N GLU A 20 -19.23 0.53 -6.27
CA GLU A 20 -20.37 1.44 -6.24
C GLU A 20 -20.48 2.12 -4.89
N ILE A 21 -20.52 3.45 -4.92
CA ILE A 21 -20.84 4.33 -3.79
C ILE A 21 -22.20 3.88 -3.27
N THR A 22 -22.20 3.14 -2.17
CA THR A 22 -23.46 2.76 -1.53
C THR A 22 -23.99 3.95 -0.74
N LYS A 23 -25.29 4.04 -0.56
CA LYS A 23 -25.93 5.15 0.17
C LYS A 23 -26.14 4.84 1.65
N LEU A 24 -25.36 3.91 2.20
CA LEU A 24 -25.69 3.25 3.47
C LEU A 24 -25.73 4.23 4.65
N TYR A 25 -24.76 5.14 4.71
CA TYR A 25 -24.61 6.13 5.77
C TYR A 25 -24.87 7.55 5.28
N PHE A 26 -24.67 7.85 3.99
CA PHE A 26 -24.86 9.19 3.43
C PHE A 26 -25.45 9.16 2.01
N ASP A 27 -26.66 9.71 1.83
CA ASP A 27 -27.27 9.93 0.51
C ASP A 27 -27.04 11.37 0.03
N GLU A 28 -26.06 11.56 -0.85
CA GLU A 28 -25.72 12.87 -1.44
C GLU A 28 -26.95 13.58 -2.06
N LYS A 29 -27.85 12.84 -2.71
CA LYS A 29 -29.01 13.44 -3.40
C LYS A 29 -30.00 14.08 -2.43
N LYS A 30 -30.06 13.60 -1.19
CA LYS A 30 -30.93 14.15 -0.13
C LYS A 30 -30.20 15.16 0.75
N ALA A 31 -28.95 14.86 1.10
CA ALA A 31 -28.18 15.65 2.05
C ALA A 31 -27.75 17.00 1.48
N ILE A 32 -27.30 17.07 0.22
CA ILE A 32 -26.79 18.31 -0.36
C ILE A 32 -27.86 19.41 -0.47
N PRO A 33 -29.09 19.15 -0.96
CA PRO A 33 -30.15 20.16 -0.97
C PRO A 33 -30.50 20.69 0.43
N SER A 34 -30.53 19.84 1.45
CA SER A 34 -30.77 20.26 2.85
C SER A 34 -29.63 21.15 3.36
N LEU A 35 -28.38 20.74 3.19
CA LEU A 35 -27.21 21.53 3.58
C LEU A 35 -27.15 22.91 2.91
N LEU A 36 -27.53 22.98 1.62
CA LEU A 36 -27.62 24.25 0.90
C LEU A 36 -28.72 25.15 1.44
N LYS A 37 -29.90 24.58 1.74
CA LYS A 37 -31.02 25.32 2.35
C LYS A 37 -30.64 25.89 3.72
N GLU A 38 -29.90 25.11 4.51
CA GLU A 38 -29.43 25.46 5.85
C GLU A 38 -28.19 26.37 5.83
N ARG A 39 -27.57 26.58 4.65
CA ARG A 39 -26.30 27.31 4.49
C ARG A 39 -25.15 26.75 5.35
N ASP A 40 -25.13 25.44 5.58
CA ASP A 40 -24.05 24.78 6.30
C ASP A 40 -22.83 24.56 5.39
N PHE A 41 -22.10 25.65 5.15
CA PHE A 41 -20.91 25.67 4.30
C PHE A 41 -19.75 24.85 4.86
N VAL A 42 -19.71 24.61 6.18
CA VAL A 42 -18.68 23.78 6.80
C VAL A 42 -18.89 22.33 6.39
N SER A 43 -20.10 21.79 6.55
CA SER A 43 -20.40 20.42 6.16
C SER A 43 -20.32 20.21 4.65
N LEU A 44 -20.71 21.19 3.84
CA LEU A 44 -20.48 21.18 2.38
C LEU A 44 -18.99 21.13 2.04
N GLY A 45 -18.16 21.97 2.66
CA GLY A 45 -16.72 21.96 2.42
C GLY A 45 -16.06 20.63 2.82
N ILE A 46 -16.46 20.05 3.96
CA ILE A 46 -15.98 18.72 4.39
C ILE A 46 -16.41 17.65 3.38
N PHE A 47 -17.69 17.65 2.98
CA PHE A 47 -18.22 16.72 1.99
C PHE A 47 -17.43 16.77 0.68
N TYR A 48 -17.23 17.96 0.10
CA TYR A 48 -16.52 18.08 -1.16
C TYR A 48 -15.03 17.79 -1.03
N THR A 49 -14.41 18.00 0.14
CA THR A 49 -13.03 17.57 0.44
C THR A 49 -12.91 16.05 0.40
N MET A 50 -13.88 15.37 1.00
CA MET A 50 -13.96 13.91 0.99
C MET A 50 -14.27 13.35 -0.40
N LYS A 51 -15.16 14.02 -1.14
CA LYS A 51 -15.53 13.62 -2.50
C LYS A 51 -14.35 13.74 -3.48
N ILE A 52 -13.57 14.83 -3.41
CA ILE A 52 -12.38 14.97 -4.25
C ILE A 52 -11.31 13.93 -3.90
N PHE A 53 -11.15 13.59 -2.62
CA PHE A 53 -10.27 12.49 -2.19
C PHE A 53 -10.68 11.17 -2.83
N TYR A 54 -11.97 10.80 -2.74
CA TYR A 54 -12.49 9.57 -3.34
C TYR A 54 -12.25 9.54 -4.86
N ILE A 55 -12.58 10.64 -5.56
CA ILE A 55 -12.37 10.79 -7.01
C ILE A 55 -10.89 10.62 -7.37
N TYR A 56 -9.99 11.18 -6.57
CA TYR A 56 -8.57 11.08 -6.78
C TYR A 56 -8.06 9.64 -6.58
N VAL A 57 -8.45 9.00 -5.46
CA VAL A 57 -8.06 7.61 -5.14
C VAL A 57 -8.50 6.66 -6.25
N PHE A 58 -9.74 6.75 -6.73
CA PHE A 58 -10.23 5.90 -7.81
C PHE A 58 -9.86 6.38 -9.22
N ASN A 59 -9.14 7.49 -9.32
CA ASN A 59 -8.64 8.08 -10.56
C ASN A 59 -9.75 8.34 -11.61
N ASP A 60 -10.92 8.83 -11.15
CA ASP A 60 -12.06 9.16 -12.02
C ASP A 60 -11.88 10.55 -12.65
N LYS A 61 -11.12 10.60 -13.76
CA LYS A 61 -10.72 11.85 -14.43
C LYS A 61 -11.90 12.70 -14.89
N ASN A 62 -13.02 12.08 -15.25
CA ASN A 62 -14.20 12.78 -15.77
C ASN A 62 -14.87 13.65 -14.70
N LYS A 63 -14.70 13.33 -13.42
CA LYS A 63 -15.31 14.06 -12.30
C LYS A 63 -14.38 15.07 -11.63
N MET A 64 -13.08 15.07 -11.95
CA MET A 64 -12.07 15.87 -11.25
C MET A 64 -12.31 17.37 -11.35
N GLU A 65 -12.60 17.88 -12.55
CA GLU A 65 -12.80 19.33 -12.75
C GLU A 65 -14.02 19.87 -12.00
N ASN A 66 -15.15 19.15 -12.07
CA ASN A 66 -16.34 19.50 -11.30
C ASN A 66 -16.09 19.44 -9.79
N ALA A 67 -15.35 18.42 -9.32
CA ALA A 67 -15.01 18.29 -7.90
C ALA A 67 -14.11 19.43 -7.40
N ILE A 68 -13.12 19.85 -8.21
CA ILE A 68 -12.28 21.02 -7.90
C ILE A 68 -13.16 22.27 -7.78
N ASN A 69 -14.01 22.54 -8.77
CA ASN A 69 -14.86 23.73 -8.78
C ASN A 69 -15.80 23.77 -7.58
N LYS A 70 -16.45 22.65 -7.26
CA LYS A 70 -17.34 22.55 -6.09
C LYS A 70 -16.59 22.73 -4.78
N LEU A 71 -15.40 22.16 -4.65
CA LEU A 71 -14.61 22.35 -3.43
C LEU A 71 -14.11 23.80 -3.30
N LEU A 72 -13.71 24.45 -4.39
CA LEU A 72 -13.31 25.86 -4.37
C LEU A 72 -14.45 26.80 -3.94
N GLU A 73 -15.70 26.45 -4.30
CA GLU A 73 -16.91 27.17 -3.90
C GLU A 73 -17.10 27.19 -2.36
N TYR A 74 -16.85 26.04 -1.69
CA TYR A 74 -17.13 25.88 -0.26
C TYR A 74 -15.88 25.85 0.64
N GLN A 75 -14.66 25.89 0.09
CA GLN A 75 -13.41 25.78 0.87
C GLN A 75 -13.28 26.85 1.97
N ASN A 76 -13.90 28.02 1.79
CA ASN A 76 -13.83 29.09 2.78
C ASN A 76 -14.54 28.71 4.08
N GLY A 77 -15.61 27.91 3.99
CA GLY A 77 -16.37 27.43 5.16
C GLY A 77 -15.55 26.49 6.05
N ILE A 78 -14.50 25.86 5.52
CA ILE A 78 -13.64 24.94 6.27
C ILE A 78 -12.30 25.56 6.67
N LYS A 79 -12.09 26.87 6.47
CA LYS A 79 -10.90 27.56 7.00
C LYS A 79 -10.83 27.41 8.52
N GLY A 80 -9.64 27.09 9.02
CA GLY A 80 -9.43 26.76 10.44
C GLY A 80 -9.62 25.27 10.79
N TYR A 81 -10.17 24.46 9.87
CA TYR A 81 -10.26 23.01 10.05
C TYR A 81 -9.16 22.29 9.28
N TYR A 82 -8.76 21.11 9.76
CA TYR A 82 -7.78 20.25 9.07
C TYR A 82 -8.19 19.92 7.62
N PHE A 83 -9.50 19.80 7.36
CA PHE A 83 -10.03 19.59 6.02
C PHE A 83 -9.60 20.66 5.00
N TYR A 84 -9.29 21.88 5.43
CA TYR A 84 -8.76 22.90 4.53
C TYR A 84 -7.38 22.52 3.96
N ALA A 85 -6.54 21.87 4.76
CA ALA A 85 -5.25 21.37 4.29
C ALA A 85 -5.42 20.19 3.33
N LEU A 86 -6.37 19.29 3.60
CA LEU A 86 -6.72 18.21 2.67
C LEU A 86 -7.30 18.75 1.35
N ALA A 87 -8.16 19.77 1.41
CA ALA A 87 -8.70 20.42 0.22
C ALA A 87 -7.59 21.01 -0.64
N ASN A 88 -6.66 21.77 -0.04
CA ASN A 88 -5.48 22.30 -0.71
C ASN A 88 -4.66 21.20 -1.41
N PHE A 89 -4.44 20.08 -0.72
CA PHE A 89 -3.69 18.95 -1.24
C PHE A 89 -4.38 18.30 -2.45
N TYR A 90 -5.64 17.86 -2.31
CA TYR A 90 -6.34 17.16 -3.38
C TYR A 90 -6.75 18.06 -4.55
N ILE A 91 -7.01 19.36 -4.32
CA ILE A 91 -7.16 20.32 -5.44
C ILE A 91 -5.91 20.32 -6.29
N SER A 92 -4.72 20.40 -5.67
CA SER A 92 -3.45 20.40 -6.40
C SER A 92 -3.29 19.11 -7.21
N LEU A 93 -3.51 17.96 -6.59
CA LEU A 93 -3.33 16.66 -7.23
C LEU A 93 -4.31 16.38 -8.37
N CYS A 94 -5.61 16.68 -8.20
CA CYS A 94 -6.58 16.57 -9.29
C CYS A 94 -6.27 17.55 -10.42
N SER A 95 -5.77 18.75 -10.11
CA SER A 95 -5.39 19.73 -11.14
C SER A 95 -4.20 19.27 -11.97
N ILE A 96 -3.24 18.58 -11.34
CA ILE A 96 -2.11 17.93 -12.02
C ILE A 96 -2.61 16.84 -12.98
N GLU A 97 -3.57 16.01 -12.57
CA GLU A 97 -4.10 14.92 -13.42
C GLU A 97 -4.81 15.42 -14.68
N ILE A 98 -5.53 16.54 -14.61
CA ILE A 98 -6.22 17.13 -15.76
C ILE A 98 -5.31 18.03 -16.61
N TYR A 99 -4.10 18.36 -16.11
CA TYR A 99 -3.21 19.34 -16.73
C TYR A 99 -2.90 19.05 -18.20
N LYS A 100 -2.57 17.79 -18.54
CA LYS A 100 -2.13 17.42 -19.91
C LYS A 100 -3.21 17.75 -20.96
N ASN A 101 -4.48 17.59 -20.62
CA ASN A 101 -5.63 17.73 -21.50
C ASN A 101 -6.12 19.18 -21.68
N LYS A 102 -5.45 20.16 -21.05
CA LYS A 102 -5.89 21.56 -20.99
C LYS A 102 -5.15 22.45 -21.99
N GLY A 103 -5.80 23.55 -22.38
CA GLY A 103 -5.22 24.57 -23.26
C GLY A 103 -4.11 25.37 -22.57
N LYS A 104 -3.30 26.12 -23.34
CA LYS A 104 -2.15 26.90 -22.82
C LYS A 104 -2.51 27.83 -21.66
N LYS A 105 -3.63 28.57 -21.79
CA LYS A 105 -4.11 29.52 -20.77
C LYS A 105 -4.51 28.80 -19.47
N GLU A 106 -5.24 27.69 -19.60
CA GLU A 106 -5.67 26.87 -18.46
C GLU A 106 -4.49 26.21 -17.76
N LYS A 107 -3.53 25.65 -18.51
CA LYS A 107 -2.28 25.12 -17.96
C LYS A 107 -1.55 26.14 -17.10
N LYS A 108 -1.43 27.39 -17.57
CA LYS A 108 -0.84 28.50 -16.79
C LYS A 108 -1.61 28.78 -15.49
N ASN A 109 -2.94 28.74 -15.53
CA ASN A 109 -3.78 28.94 -14.35
C ASN A 109 -3.65 27.78 -13.35
N ILE A 110 -3.60 26.54 -13.84
CA ILE A 110 -3.37 25.35 -13.01
C ILE A 110 -2.04 25.45 -12.27
N LEU A 111 -0.96 25.78 -12.98
CA LEU A 111 0.37 25.93 -12.35
C LEU A 111 0.37 27.03 -11.28
N LYS A 112 -0.24 28.19 -11.56
CA LYS A 112 -0.39 29.27 -10.56
C LYS A 112 -1.16 28.82 -9.32
N MET A 113 -2.22 28.02 -9.50
CA MET A 113 -3.01 27.49 -8.40
C MET A 113 -2.21 26.49 -7.56
N ILE A 114 -1.49 25.56 -8.20
CA ILE A 114 -0.60 24.61 -7.54
C ILE A 114 0.48 25.36 -6.75
N ASP A 115 1.11 26.38 -7.35
CA ASP A 115 2.14 27.19 -6.67
C ASP A 115 1.59 27.92 -5.44
N LYS A 116 0.37 28.48 -5.53
CA LYS A 116 -0.30 29.09 -4.37
C LYS A 116 -0.55 28.07 -3.28
N ASN A 117 -1.05 26.89 -3.65
CA ASN A 117 -1.34 25.82 -2.71
C ASN A 117 -0.06 25.31 -2.03
N GLN A 118 1.03 25.14 -2.78
CA GLN A 118 2.33 24.70 -2.27
C GLN A 118 2.99 25.72 -1.35
N LYS A 119 2.86 27.02 -1.61
CA LYS A 119 3.29 28.06 -0.66
C LYS A 119 2.60 27.89 0.69
N GLN A 120 1.29 27.64 0.69
CA GLN A 120 0.54 27.41 1.92
C GLN A 120 0.92 26.07 2.59
N MET A 121 1.04 25.00 1.81
CA MET A 121 1.44 23.68 2.32
C MET A 121 2.84 23.71 2.96
N LYS A 122 3.76 24.49 2.38
CA LYS A 122 5.11 24.71 2.95
C LYS A 122 5.06 25.40 4.31
N ILE A 123 4.16 26.36 4.50
CA ILE A 123 3.95 27.00 5.80
C ILE A 123 3.46 25.96 6.81
N TRP A 124 2.48 25.13 6.46
CA TRP A 124 2.01 24.08 7.36
C TRP A 124 3.08 23.02 7.66
N ALA A 125 3.85 22.60 6.65
CA ALA A 125 4.98 21.68 6.82
C ALA A 125 6.08 22.23 7.73
N LYS A 126 6.29 23.56 7.75
CA LYS A 126 7.21 24.20 8.70
C LYS A 126 6.76 24.03 10.15
N TYR A 127 5.46 24.14 10.42
CA TYR A 127 4.92 24.12 11.78
C TYR A 127 4.54 22.73 12.29
N CYS A 128 4.19 21.80 11.40
CA CYS A 128 3.87 20.41 11.74
C CYS A 128 4.32 19.50 10.58
N PRO A 129 5.64 19.25 10.47
CA PRO A 129 6.21 18.46 9.38
C PRO A 129 5.67 17.03 9.34
N GLU A 130 5.30 16.46 10.48
CA GLU A 130 4.73 15.11 10.60
C GLU A 130 3.44 14.96 9.78
N ASN A 131 2.60 16.01 9.78
CA ASN A 131 1.30 15.99 9.11
C ASN A 131 1.34 16.46 7.65
N PHE A 132 2.31 17.32 7.30
CA PHE A 132 2.25 18.08 6.06
C PHE A 132 3.48 17.97 5.16
N GLN A 133 4.64 17.55 5.67
CA GLN A 133 5.86 17.49 4.85
C GLN A 133 5.74 16.49 3.70
N HIS A 134 5.22 15.30 3.97
CA HIS A 134 4.99 14.28 2.94
C HIS A 134 4.00 14.75 1.85
N LYS A 135 2.99 15.56 2.22
CA LYS A 135 2.04 16.16 1.27
C LYS A 135 2.71 17.24 0.41
N TYR A 136 3.57 18.06 1.00
CA TYR A 136 4.38 19.03 0.27
C TYR A 136 5.27 18.33 -0.76
N ASP A 137 6.09 17.37 -0.29
CA ASP A 137 7.05 16.66 -1.14
C ASP A 137 6.36 15.93 -2.29
N PHE A 138 5.19 15.32 -2.03
CA PHE A 138 4.45 14.60 -3.06
C PHE A 138 3.90 15.50 -4.17
N VAL A 139 3.37 16.68 -3.81
CA VAL A 139 2.88 17.64 -4.82
C VAL A 139 4.04 18.22 -5.63
N GLU A 140 5.20 18.49 -5.02
CA GLU A 140 6.39 18.90 -5.79
C GLU A 140 6.82 17.79 -6.77
N ALA A 141 6.82 16.51 -6.38
CA ALA A 141 7.13 15.39 -7.28
C ALA A 141 6.21 15.36 -8.50
N GLU A 142 4.90 15.41 -8.26
CA GLU A 142 3.87 15.39 -9.30
C GLU A 142 3.91 16.64 -10.19
N LYS A 143 4.22 17.81 -9.61
CA LYS A 143 4.44 19.05 -10.36
C LYS A 143 5.66 18.93 -11.27
N PHE A 144 6.80 18.42 -10.77
CA PHE A 144 7.99 18.17 -11.60
C PHE A 144 7.70 17.19 -12.73
N ARG A 145 6.87 16.18 -12.49
CA ARG A 145 6.44 15.21 -13.51
C ARG A 145 5.71 15.88 -14.67
N ILE A 146 4.73 16.75 -14.41
CA ILE A 146 3.95 17.41 -15.48
C ILE A 146 4.69 18.52 -16.23
N ILE A 147 5.79 19.03 -15.67
CA ILE A 147 6.68 19.99 -16.35
C ILE A 147 7.96 19.34 -16.89
N GLU A 148 8.01 18.00 -16.91
CA GLU A 148 9.07 17.18 -17.49
C GLU A 148 10.47 17.37 -16.88
N LYS A 149 10.55 17.79 -15.61
CA LYS A 149 11.80 17.91 -14.84
C LYS A 149 12.10 16.63 -14.07
N LYS A 150 12.42 15.56 -14.80
CA LYS A 150 12.50 14.18 -14.29
C LYS A 150 13.52 13.97 -13.17
N ASP A 151 14.64 14.70 -13.20
CA ASP A 151 15.75 14.54 -12.25
C ASP A 151 15.32 14.72 -10.78
N PHE A 152 14.29 15.52 -10.54
CA PHE A 152 13.79 15.81 -9.19
C PHE A 152 12.65 14.90 -8.75
N VAL A 153 11.94 14.26 -9.70
CA VAL A 153 10.70 13.51 -9.42
C VAL A 153 10.96 12.37 -8.44
N LYS A 154 11.99 11.56 -8.70
CA LYS A 154 12.35 10.41 -7.86
C LYS A 154 12.65 10.82 -6.42
N ASN A 155 13.50 11.82 -6.23
CA ASN A 155 13.91 12.27 -4.90
C ASN A 155 12.71 12.75 -4.06
N TYR A 156 11.78 13.47 -4.68
CA TYR A 156 10.59 13.95 -3.97
C TYR A 156 9.58 12.83 -3.68
N TYR A 157 9.41 11.84 -4.57
CA TYR A 157 8.63 10.64 -4.23
C TYR A 157 9.23 9.87 -3.06
N ASP A 158 10.53 9.62 -3.07
CA ASP A 158 11.19 8.85 -2.00
C ASP A 158 11.06 9.57 -0.65
N LYS A 159 11.20 10.91 -0.63
CA LYS A 159 10.95 11.74 0.57
C LYS A 159 9.51 11.62 1.05
N ALA A 160 8.53 11.78 0.14
CA ALA A 160 7.12 11.73 0.46
C ALA A 160 6.73 10.36 1.06
N ILE A 161 7.14 9.26 0.42
CA ILE A 161 6.87 7.89 0.86
C ILE A 161 7.50 7.62 2.22
N LYS A 162 8.80 7.93 2.38
CA LYS A 162 9.52 7.71 3.64
C LYS A 162 8.89 8.48 4.80
N ASN A 163 8.51 9.74 4.57
CA ASN A 163 7.92 10.58 5.60
C ASN A 163 6.49 10.13 5.93
N ALA A 164 5.67 9.77 4.93
CA ALA A 164 4.33 9.22 5.17
C ALA A 164 4.39 7.93 5.98
N ASN A 165 5.31 7.02 5.65
CA ASN A 165 5.54 5.77 6.38
C ASN A 165 5.97 6.03 7.84
N LYS A 166 6.98 6.89 8.05
CA LYS A 166 7.47 7.27 9.38
C LYS A 166 6.34 7.79 10.29
N ASN A 167 5.43 8.57 9.71
CA ASN A 167 4.34 9.20 10.44
C ASN A 167 3.02 8.40 10.38
N GLN A 168 3.04 7.16 9.89
CA GLN A 168 1.89 6.25 9.84
C GLN A 168 0.69 6.78 9.02
N MET A 169 0.98 7.56 7.98
CA MET A 169 0.00 8.14 7.06
C MET A 169 -0.36 7.12 5.97
N LEU A 170 -1.04 6.02 6.35
CA LEU A 170 -1.23 4.84 5.50
C LEU A 170 -1.97 5.14 4.18
N SER A 171 -2.98 6.01 4.21
CA SER A 171 -3.76 6.31 3.01
C SER A 171 -2.94 7.12 2.01
N GLU A 172 -2.19 8.12 2.48
CA GLU A 172 -1.26 8.88 1.65
C GLU A 172 -0.09 8.02 1.16
N GLU A 173 0.52 7.20 2.03
CA GLU A 173 1.61 6.31 1.66
C GLU A 173 1.22 5.37 0.51
N ALA A 174 0.04 4.74 0.58
CA ALA A 174 -0.45 3.85 -0.46
C ALA A 174 -0.63 4.56 -1.81
N ILE A 175 -1.20 5.77 -1.78
CA ILE A 175 -1.36 6.63 -2.96
C ILE A 175 0.01 6.98 -3.56
N PHE A 176 1.00 7.29 -2.73
CA PHE A 176 2.33 7.72 -3.19
C PHE A 176 3.06 6.57 -3.88
N TRP A 177 3.00 5.37 -3.32
CA TRP A 177 3.52 4.15 -3.96
C TRP A 177 2.86 3.91 -5.34
N GLU A 178 1.53 3.99 -5.43
CA GLU A 178 0.81 3.78 -6.69
C GLU A 178 1.20 4.80 -7.77
N LYS A 179 1.31 6.08 -7.37
CA LYS A 179 1.64 7.18 -8.29
C LYS A 179 3.09 7.14 -8.76
N ALA A 180 4.02 6.83 -7.86
CA ALA A 180 5.40 6.58 -8.23
C ALA A 180 5.55 5.35 -9.15
N GLY A 181 4.80 4.27 -8.89
CA GLY A 181 4.76 3.11 -9.80
C GLY A 181 4.24 3.47 -11.20
N THR A 182 3.21 4.30 -11.28
CA THR A 182 2.70 4.82 -12.55
C THR A 182 3.74 5.67 -13.27
N PHE A 183 4.48 6.51 -12.55
CA PHE A 183 5.60 7.28 -13.13
C PHE A 183 6.68 6.38 -13.73
N TYR A 184 7.15 5.36 -13.00
CA TYR A 184 8.16 4.44 -13.54
C TYR A 184 7.65 3.63 -14.73
N LEU A 185 6.36 3.31 -14.77
CA LEU A 185 5.72 2.69 -15.93
C LEU A 185 5.72 3.63 -17.14
N GLU A 186 5.41 4.92 -16.95
CA GLU A 186 5.50 5.96 -18.00
C GLU A 186 6.95 6.12 -18.51
N GLU A 187 7.94 5.97 -17.63
CA GLU A 187 9.38 5.97 -17.97
C GLU A 187 9.89 4.65 -18.56
N LYS A 188 9.00 3.68 -18.80
CA LYS A 188 9.33 2.33 -19.31
C LYS A 188 10.26 1.51 -18.40
N ASN A 189 10.39 1.88 -17.12
CA ASN A 189 11.13 1.12 -16.12
C ASN A 189 10.17 0.15 -15.40
N THR A 190 9.92 -1.00 -16.04
CA THR A 190 8.95 -2.00 -15.57
C THR A 190 9.37 -2.66 -14.25
N ILE A 191 10.68 -2.81 -14.01
CA ILE A 191 11.22 -3.40 -12.78
C ILE A 191 10.85 -2.53 -11.58
N LEU A 192 11.15 -1.23 -11.63
CA LEU A 192 10.77 -0.32 -10.55
C LEU A 192 9.24 -0.17 -10.48
N ALA A 193 8.54 -0.06 -11.61
CA ALA A 193 7.07 0.00 -11.60
C ALA A 193 6.46 -1.18 -10.82
N LYS A 194 6.95 -2.42 -11.07
CA LYS A 194 6.54 -3.63 -10.35
C LYS A 194 6.73 -3.48 -8.84
N THR A 195 7.92 -3.11 -8.39
CA THR A 195 8.23 -2.94 -6.96
C THR A 195 7.30 -1.92 -6.30
N TYR A 196 7.08 -0.77 -6.95
CA TYR A 196 6.22 0.28 -6.39
C TYR A 196 4.74 -0.15 -6.34
N PHE A 197 4.22 -0.84 -7.35
CA PHE A 197 2.86 -1.37 -7.33
C PHE A 197 2.66 -2.46 -6.27
N GLN A 198 3.64 -3.34 -6.07
CA GLN A 198 3.58 -4.36 -5.00
C GLN A 198 3.58 -3.72 -3.61
N ASN A 199 4.37 -2.67 -3.40
CA ASN A 199 4.33 -1.90 -2.14
C ASN A 199 3.00 -1.15 -1.97
N ALA A 200 2.48 -0.52 -3.02
CA ALA A 200 1.15 0.11 -2.97
C ALA A 200 0.09 -0.91 -2.54
N TYR A 201 0.09 -2.11 -3.13
CA TYR A 201 -0.82 -3.19 -2.78
C TYR A 201 -0.71 -3.59 -1.31
N LYS A 202 0.52 -3.78 -0.78
CA LYS A 202 0.74 -4.09 0.64
C LYS A 202 0.19 -3.01 1.57
N VAL A 203 0.43 -1.74 1.26
CA VAL A 203 -0.03 -0.62 2.11
C VAL A 203 -1.55 -0.43 2.01
N TYR A 204 -2.15 -0.53 0.82
CA TYR A 204 -3.61 -0.53 0.66
C TYR A 204 -4.27 -1.67 1.43
N LYS A 205 -3.65 -2.86 1.45
CA LYS A 205 -4.10 -4.01 2.25
C LYS A 205 -4.01 -3.74 3.75
N LYS A 206 -2.90 -3.17 4.22
CA LYS A 206 -2.74 -2.76 5.62
C LYS A 206 -3.77 -1.70 6.03
N TRP A 207 -4.10 -0.78 5.12
CA TRP A 207 -5.12 0.24 5.35
C TRP A 207 -6.56 -0.32 5.32
N GLY A 208 -6.80 -1.44 4.64
CA GLY A 208 -8.14 -2.04 4.51
C GLY A 208 -8.96 -1.49 3.33
N ALA A 209 -8.32 -0.85 2.35
CA ALA A 209 -8.99 -0.29 1.18
C ALA A 209 -9.27 -1.36 0.10
N PHE A 210 -10.10 -2.35 0.43
CA PHE A 210 -10.39 -3.51 -0.43
C PHE A 210 -10.98 -3.17 -1.80
N ALA A 211 -11.84 -2.14 -1.89
CA ALA A 211 -12.35 -1.67 -3.19
C ALA A 211 -11.22 -1.19 -4.10
N LYS A 212 -10.25 -0.48 -3.51
CA LYS A 212 -9.08 0.03 -4.22
C LYS A 212 -8.10 -1.10 -4.58
N LEU A 213 -7.92 -2.10 -3.72
CA LEU A 213 -7.16 -3.31 -4.05
C LEU A 213 -7.70 -3.99 -5.30
N LYS A 214 -9.01 -4.24 -5.37
CA LYS A 214 -9.63 -4.84 -6.55
C LYS A 214 -9.39 -4.03 -7.83
N GLN A 215 -9.45 -2.70 -7.72
CA GLN A 215 -9.13 -1.82 -8.85
C GLN A 215 -7.67 -2.00 -9.29
N LEU A 216 -6.74 -2.07 -8.32
CA LEU A 216 -5.31 -2.31 -8.58
C LEU A 216 -5.08 -3.66 -9.24
N GLU A 217 -5.69 -4.74 -8.73
CA GLU A 217 -5.58 -6.10 -9.27
C GLU A 217 -6.02 -6.15 -10.73
N LYS A 218 -7.16 -5.52 -11.05
CA LYS A 218 -7.67 -5.46 -12.43
C LYS A 218 -6.75 -4.65 -13.35
N LYS A 219 -6.14 -3.57 -12.84
CA LYS A 219 -5.36 -2.62 -13.66
C LYS A 219 -3.90 -3.02 -13.85
N TYR A 220 -3.30 -3.62 -12.83
CA TYR A 220 -1.87 -3.91 -12.74
C TYR A 220 -1.59 -5.37 -12.44
N GLN A 221 -2.47 -6.28 -12.87
CA GLN A 221 -2.41 -7.72 -12.58
C GLN A 221 -0.99 -8.29 -12.76
N ASN A 222 -0.36 -8.03 -13.91
CA ASN A 222 0.97 -8.54 -14.26
C ASN A 222 2.13 -7.92 -13.44
N PHE A 223 1.89 -6.80 -12.74
CA PHE A 223 2.87 -6.16 -11.86
C PHE A 223 2.67 -6.57 -10.40
N ILE A 224 1.44 -6.87 -10.00
CA ILE A 224 1.11 -7.22 -8.61
C ILE A 224 1.34 -8.70 -8.37
N PHE A 225 0.85 -9.54 -9.27
CA PHE A 225 0.97 -10.99 -9.18
C PHE A 225 2.02 -11.45 -10.17
N GLU A 226 3.01 -12.20 -9.68
CA GLU A 226 3.86 -12.96 -10.58
C GLU A 226 3.00 -13.99 -11.27
N LYS A 227 2.93 -13.94 -12.61
CA LYS A 227 2.66 -15.17 -13.34
C LYS A 227 3.83 -16.09 -13.00
N GLN A 228 3.54 -17.17 -12.28
CA GLN A 228 4.36 -18.37 -12.45
C GLN A 228 4.13 -18.79 -13.90
N ASP A 229 4.97 -18.31 -14.80
CA ASP A 229 5.18 -19.01 -16.05
C ASP A 229 5.78 -20.36 -15.65
N ILE A 230 4.91 -21.35 -15.46
CA ILE A 230 5.27 -22.76 -15.59
C ILE A 230 5.53 -22.96 -17.08
N GLU A 231 6.58 -22.31 -17.59
CA GLU A 231 7.22 -22.75 -18.80
C GLU A 231 8.02 -23.97 -18.40
N THR A 232 7.60 -25.10 -18.96
CA THR A 232 8.26 -26.38 -18.98
C THR A 232 9.71 -26.23 -19.43
N ILE A 233 10.62 -25.88 -18.52
CA ILE A 233 12.07 -25.98 -18.78
C ILE A 233 12.45 -27.43 -18.49
N SER A 234 12.10 -28.28 -19.45
CA SER A 234 12.87 -29.48 -19.72
C SER A 234 14.30 -29.05 -20.01
N SER A 235 15.24 -29.61 -19.24
CA SER A 235 16.69 -29.67 -19.52
C SER A 235 17.42 -28.35 -19.79
N THR A 236 18.15 -27.86 -18.78
CA THR A 236 19.64 -27.84 -18.80
C THR A 236 20.19 -27.20 -17.53
N ASN A 237 20.94 -27.99 -16.76
CA ASN A 237 21.87 -27.50 -15.75
C ASN A 237 22.86 -26.52 -16.37
N LYS A 238 23.11 -25.38 -15.73
CA LYS A 238 24.47 -24.90 -15.40
C LYS A 238 24.48 -23.57 -14.61
N TYR A 239 25.24 -23.60 -13.52
CA TYR A 239 25.75 -22.53 -12.66
C TYR A 239 24.88 -22.05 -11.49
N ALA A 240 25.29 -22.53 -10.32
CA ALA A 240 25.00 -21.99 -9.00
C ALA A 240 25.70 -20.64 -8.80
N SER A 241 25.02 -19.73 -8.10
CA SER A 241 25.46 -19.12 -6.83
C SER A 241 24.99 -17.67 -6.66
N ASN A 242 24.44 -17.44 -5.47
CA ASN A 242 24.29 -16.18 -4.75
C ASN A 242 23.09 -15.29 -5.10
N SER A 243 22.00 -15.48 -4.35
CA SER A 243 21.47 -14.37 -3.54
C SER A 243 20.69 -14.87 -2.33
N THR A 244 21.21 -14.53 -1.16
CA THR A 244 20.47 -14.37 0.09
C THR A 244 19.40 -13.31 -0.12
N MET A 245 18.12 -13.65 0.06
CA MET A 245 17.09 -12.82 0.71
C MET A 245 15.74 -13.54 0.59
N ILE A 246 15.41 -14.34 1.61
CA ILE A 246 14.06 -14.89 1.79
C ILE A 246 13.19 -13.75 2.34
N GLY A 247 12.51 -13.05 1.43
CA GLY A 247 11.44 -12.12 1.76
C GLY A 247 10.17 -12.90 2.10
N THR A 248 9.83 -12.90 3.37
CA THR A 248 8.69 -13.58 3.99
C THR A 248 7.34 -13.09 3.47
N SER A 249 6.83 -13.74 2.43
CA SER A 249 5.41 -14.03 2.23
C SER A 249 5.22 -15.18 1.25
N ALA A 250 6.08 -16.19 1.34
CA ALA A 250 5.85 -17.48 0.70
C ALA A 250 4.74 -18.16 1.51
N SER A 251 3.56 -18.31 0.89
CA SER A 251 2.44 -19.06 1.43
C SER A 251 2.91 -20.40 1.98
N LEU A 252 2.32 -20.87 3.08
CA LEU A 252 2.59 -22.18 3.71
C LEU A 252 2.66 -23.37 2.72
N PHE A 253 2.09 -23.23 1.53
CA PHE A 253 2.15 -24.18 0.40
C PHE A 253 3.54 -24.30 -0.27
N ASP A 254 4.36 -23.24 -0.24
CA ASP A 254 5.71 -23.23 -0.80
C ASP A 254 6.73 -23.95 0.10
N MET A 255 6.51 -23.95 1.41
CA MET A 255 7.43 -24.62 2.36
C MET A 255 7.43 -26.13 2.18
N GLU A 256 6.27 -26.74 1.93
CA GLU A 256 6.18 -28.18 1.67
C GLU A 256 6.95 -28.57 0.39
N SER A 257 6.81 -27.77 -0.67
CA SER A 257 7.50 -27.99 -1.94
C SER A 257 9.01 -27.76 -1.82
N ILE A 258 9.44 -26.73 -1.07
CA ILE A 258 10.86 -26.45 -0.80
C ILE A 258 11.48 -27.55 0.07
N VAL A 259 10.76 -28.06 1.07
CA VAL A 259 11.24 -29.17 1.92
C VAL A 259 11.31 -30.46 1.12
N LYS A 260 10.28 -30.80 0.32
CA LYS A 260 10.29 -31.98 -0.56
C LYS A 260 11.40 -31.91 -1.61
N ALA A 261 11.58 -30.76 -2.26
CA ALA A 261 12.65 -30.55 -3.24
C ALA A 261 14.03 -30.67 -2.59
N ASN A 262 14.24 -30.07 -1.42
CA ASN A 262 15.50 -30.18 -0.70
C ASN A 262 15.75 -31.59 -0.16
N GLN A 263 14.72 -32.30 0.31
CA GLN A 263 14.81 -33.70 0.75
C GLN A 263 15.17 -34.63 -0.42
N SER A 264 14.65 -34.36 -1.63
CA SER A 264 14.98 -35.12 -2.83
C SER A 264 16.36 -34.78 -3.43
N LEU A 265 16.89 -33.56 -3.20
CA LEU A 265 18.16 -33.10 -3.79
C LEU A 265 19.38 -33.13 -2.85
N SER A 266 19.19 -33.27 -1.54
CA SER A 266 20.26 -33.02 -0.57
C SER A 266 20.74 -34.26 0.16
N GLY A 267 22.06 -34.42 0.23
CA GLY A 267 22.67 -35.18 1.33
C GLY A 267 22.26 -34.58 2.67
N GLU A 268 22.07 -35.43 3.68
CA GLU A 268 21.46 -35.14 5.00
C GLU A 268 21.93 -33.80 5.64
N VAL A 269 23.21 -33.45 5.43
CA VAL A 269 23.86 -32.24 5.95
C VAL A 269 23.20 -30.92 5.51
N LYS A 270 22.55 -30.83 4.35
CA LYS A 270 21.88 -29.59 3.90
C LYS A 270 20.47 -29.44 4.44
N LEU A 271 19.75 -30.54 4.63
CA LEU A 271 18.39 -30.53 5.18
C LEU A 271 18.42 -30.10 6.66
N GLU A 272 19.42 -30.58 7.40
CA GLU A 272 19.64 -30.20 8.79
C GLU A 272 19.81 -28.68 8.96
N LYS A 273 20.67 -28.07 8.13
CA LYS A 273 20.93 -26.62 8.14
C LYS A 273 19.70 -25.79 7.78
N LEU A 274 18.88 -26.28 6.85
CA LEU A 274 17.65 -25.62 6.43
C LEU A 274 16.64 -25.59 7.58
N LEU A 275 16.33 -26.74 8.17
CA LEU A 275 15.37 -26.84 9.28
C LEU A 275 15.83 -26.03 10.51
N LYS A 276 17.14 -26.02 10.78
CA LYS A 276 17.73 -25.15 11.82
C LYS A 276 17.48 -23.67 11.54
N SER A 277 17.67 -23.24 10.29
CA SER A 277 17.45 -21.85 9.88
C SER A 277 15.98 -21.45 9.99
N ILE A 278 15.06 -22.34 9.59
CA ILE A 278 13.61 -22.12 9.70
C ILE A 278 13.19 -21.96 11.16
N LEU A 279 13.65 -22.83 12.06
CA LEU A 279 13.33 -22.74 13.49
C LEU A 279 13.83 -21.42 14.10
N MET A 280 15.06 -21.00 13.80
CA MET A 280 15.60 -19.73 14.31
C MET A 280 14.73 -18.54 13.87
N ILE A 281 14.36 -18.49 12.59
CA ILE A 281 13.52 -17.42 12.05
C ILE A 281 12.12 -17.42 12.70
N ILE A 282 11.52 -18.60 12.90
CA ILE A 282 10.19 -18.72 13.52
C ILE A 282 10.25 -18.25 14.99
N MET A 283 11.27 -18.69 15.74
CA MET A 283 11.43 -18.32 17.15
C MET A 283 11.71 -16.84 17.34
N GLU A 284 12.57 -16.24 16.50
CA GLU A 284 12.90 -14.82 16.55
C GLU A 284 11.68 -13.93 16.23
N ASN A 285 10.88 -14.30 15.22
CA ASN A 285 9.71 -13.52 14.83
C ASN A 285 8.51 -13.70 15.77
N ALA A 286 8.34 -14.89 16.35
CA ALA A 286 7.25 -15.16 17.28
C ALA A 286 7.57 -14.72 18.72
N GLY A 287 8.82 -14.36 19.01
CA GLY A 287 9.30 -14.16 20.40
C GLY A 287 9.13 -15.42 21.25
N ALA A 288 9.16 -16.60 20.63
CA ALA A 288 8.83 -17.86 21.27
C ALA A 288 10.08 -18.50 21.89
N ASP A 289 9.97 -18.88 23.17
CA ASP A 289 11.04 -19.58 23.89
C ASP A 289 11.22 -21.03 23.42
N TYR A 290 10.23 -21.58 22.70
CA TYR A 290 10.23 -22.97 22.23
C TYR A 290 9.48 -23.10 20.90
N ALA A 291 10.02 -23.89 19.96
CA ALA A 291 9.38 -24.20 18.68
C ALA A 291 9.69 -25.62 18.20
N VAL A 292 8.73 -26.23 17.49
CA VAL A 292 8.82 -27.60 16.98
C VAL A 292 8.30 -27.66 15.54
N ILE A 293 8.99 -28.39 14.67
CA ILE A 293 8.54 -28.74 13.32
C ILE A 293 8.05 -30.19 13.35
N VAL A 294 6.78 -30.40 13.02
CA VAL A 294 6.14 -31.71 12.97
C VAL A 294 5.83 -32.08 11.53
N LYS A 295 6.20 -33.30 11.13
CA LYS A 295 5.83 -33.90 9.85
C LYS A 295 4.64 -34.83 10.08
N ASN A 296 3.64 -34.69 9.22
CA ASN A 296 2.49 -35.59 9.19
C ASN A 296 2.74 -36.65 8.10
N ASN A 297 2.85 -37.91 8.49
CA ASN A 297 2.94 -39.05 7.58
C ASN A 297 1.66 -39.87 7.72
N ASP A 298 0.60 -39.49 6.99
CA ASP A 298 -0.72 -40.11 6.76
C ASP A 298 -1.49 -40.76 7.94
N GLU A 299 -0.82 -41.31 8.95
CA GLU A 299 -1.36 -41.85 10.21
C GLU A 299 -0.47 -41.58 11.45
N ASN A 300 0.70 -40.93 11.32
CA ASN A 300 1.60 -40.62 12.45
C ASN A 300 2.22 -39.21 12.37
N PHE A 301 2.31 -38.53 13.51
CA PHE A 301 3.03 -37.26 13.66
C PHE A 301 4.45 -37.49 14.20
N THR A 302 5.45 -37.07 13.43
CA THR A 302 6.87 -37.17 13.83
C THR A 302 7.49 -35.78 13.99
N ILE A 303 8.31 -35.61 15.04
CA ILE A 303 9.05 -34.39 15.27
C ILE A 303 10.32 -34.41 14.42
N GLU A 304 10.39 -33.50 13.45
CA GLU A 304 11.55 -33.34 12.56
C GLU A 304 12.56 -32.35 13.13
N ALA A 305 12.14 -31.37 13.92
CA ALA A 305 13.08 -30.44 14.55
C ALA A 305 12.48 -29.79 15.80
N LYS A 306 13.31 -29.49 16.80
CA LYS A 306 12.91 -28.72 17.99
C LYS A 306 14.00 -27.74 18.43
N GLY A 307 13.60 -26.53 18.83
CA GLY A 307 14.47 -25.45 19.28
C GLY A 307 13.96 -24.82 20.58
N LYS A 308 14.88 -24.48 21.51
CA LYS A 308 14.60 -23.78 22.77
C LYS A 308 15.56 -22.61 22.93
N TYR A 309 15.06 -21.45 23.32
CA TYR A 309 15.87 -20.25 23.53
C TYR A 309 16.84 -20.46 24.70
N GLY A 310 18.11 -20.06 24.53
CA GLY A 310 19.17 -20.21 25.55
C GLY A 310 19.94 -21.54 25.54
N PHE A 311 19.60 -22.50 24.66
CA PHE A 311 20.42 -23.70 24.42
C PHE A 311 20.95 -23.67 22.98
N GLU A 312 22.28 -23.68 22.79
CA GLU A 312 22.93 -23.64 21.46
C GLU A 312 22.60 -24.85 20.55
N ASN A 313 21.90 -25.86 21.07
CA ASN A 313 21.64 -27.13 20.41
C ASN A 313 20.20 -27.23 19.90
N ILE A 314 19.96 -26.66 18.71
CA ILE A 314 18.78 -27.02 17.89
C ILE A 314 18.97 -28.47 17.44
N LYS A 315 18.02 -29.35 17.79
CA LYS A 315 18.02 -30.76 17.39
C LYS A 315 17.12 -30.95 16.19
N VAL A 316 17.65 -31.57 15.15
CA VAL A 316 16.98 -31.73 13.85
C VAL A 316 17.09 -33.19 13.40
N LEU A 317 16.15 -33.64 12.57
CA LEU A 317 16.04 -34.98 11.98
C LEU A 317 15.91 -36.11 13.02
N GLN A 318 15.15 -35.87 14.10
CA GLN A 318 15.02 -36.86 15.17
C GLN A 318 14.00 -37.97 14.88
N SER A 319 13.03 -37.73 13.98
CA SER A 319 11.93 -38.66 13.68
C SER A 319 11.25 -39.24 14.95
N GLU A 320 11.18 -38.45 16.02
CA GLU A 320 10.59 -38.87 17.29
C GLU A 320 9.05 -38.84 17.17
N ASN A 321 8.36 -39.92 17.56
CA ASN A 321 6.90 -39.94 17.60
C ASN A 321 6.39 -38.91 18.63
N LEU A 322 5.45 -38.07 18.20
CA LEU A 322 4.90 -36.97 19.01
C LEU A 322 4.31 -37.46 20.34
N GLU A 323 3.64 -38.62 20.35
CA GLU A 323 2.97 -39.17 21.54
C GLU A 323 3.95 -39.64 22.64
N ASN A 324 5.18 -39.98 22.25
CA ASN A 324 6.23 -40.44 23.17
C ASN A 324 7.17 -39.31 23.63
N SER A 325 6.99 -38.08 23.14
CA SER A 325 7.89 -36.97 23.43
C SER A 325 7.50 -36.21 24.70
N LYS A 326 8.24 -36.46 25.79
CA LYS A 326 8.10 -35.74 27.08
C LYS A 326 8.39 -34.22 27.00
N SER A 327 8.74 -33.69 25.82
CA SER A 327 9.16 -32.30 25.61
C SER A 327 8.05 -31.40 25.06
N VAL A 328 6.90 -31.95 24.65
CA VAL A 328 5.80 -31.24 23.98
C VAL A 328 4.48 -31.30 24.78
N ILE A 329 4.44 -32.10 25.85
CA ILE A 329 3.27 -32.30 26.72
C ILE A 329 3.51 -31.67 28.11
N MET A 330 3.87 -30.39 28.13
CA MET A 330 3.85 -29.54 29.33
C MET A 330 3.47 -28.13 28.89
#